data_AF-A0A6M0SCI2-F1
#
_entry.id   AF-A0A6M0SCI2-F1
#
_cell.length_a   1.000
_cell.length_b   1.000
_cell.length_c   1.000
_cell.angle_alpha   90.00
_cell.angle_beta   90.00
_cell.angle_gamma   90.00
#
_symmetry.space_group_name_H-M   'P 1'
#
loop_
_entity.id
_entity.type
_entity.pdbx_description
1 polymer ?
#
loop_
_entity_poly.entity_id
_entity_poly.type
_entity_poly.pdbx_seq_one_letter_code
_entity_poly.pdbx_strand_id
1 'polypeptide(L)' 'MHPFLKPLTFHAEPLTALRHRDEQALEDIFDDLQVEEILIDVCIRLRQLYPEPCWEDEPFDFLQGYL' A
#
# COMPACT_ATOMS: atom_id res chain seq x y z
N MET A 1 -44.48 -4.72 5.10
CA MET A 1 -43.93 -4.80 6.46
C MET A 1 -42.80 -5.82 6.44
N HIS A 2 -41.55 -5.38 6.19
CA HIS A 2 -40.37 -6.26 6.21
C HIS A 2 -39.66 -6.12 7.56
N PRO A 3 -39.44 -7.22 8.30
CA PRO A 3 -38.86 -7.15 9.63
C PRO A 3 -37.36 -6.87 9.55
N PHE A 4 -36.93 -5.82 10.25
CA PHE A 4 -35.58 -5.60 10.79
C PHE A 4 -34.42 -6.27 10.05
N LEU A 5 -33.97 -5.67 8.95
CA LEU A 5 -32.58 -5.81 8.53
C LEU A 5 -31.73 -5.09 9.58
N LYS A 6 -31.14 -5.86 10.51
CA LYS A 6 -30.10 -5.33 11.39
C LYS A 6 -28.98 -4.76 10.51
N PRO A 7 -28.43 -3.57 10.81
CA PRO A 7 -27.26 -3.09 10.11
C PRO A 7 -26.15 -4.10 10.30
N LEU A 8 -25.64 -4.66 9.21
CA LEU A 8 -24.46 -5.52 9.26
C LEU A 8 -23.25 -4.61 9.46
N THR A 9 -22.89 -4.37 10.73
CA THR A 9 -21.58 -3.81 11.07
C THR A 9 -20.54 -4.91 10.83
N PHE A 10 -20.10 -5.05 9.59
CA PHE A 10 -19.23 -6.12 9.08
C PHE A 10 -17.73 -5.84 9.33
N HIS A 11 -17.39 -5.09 10.38
CA HIS A 11 -16.00 -4.75 10.66
C HIS A 11 -15.49 -5.65 11.78
N ALA A 12 -14.26 -6.14 11.65
CA ALA A 12 -13.59 -6.85 12.72
C ALA A 12 -13.39 -5.93 13.93
N GLU A 13 -13.51 -6.48 15.14
CA GLU A 13 -13.19 -5.77 16.36
C GLU A 13 -11.72 -5.29 16.32
N PRO A 14 -11.43 -4.02 16.65
CA PRO A 14 -10.08 -3.47 16.59
C PRO A 14 -9.08 -4.32 17.39
N LEU A 15 -7.87 -4.51 16.87
CA LEU A 15 -6.78 -5.26 17.51
C LEU A 15 -7.06 -6.76 17.73
N THR A 16 -8.12 -7.30 17.13
CA THR A 16 -8.34 -8.75 17.11
C THR A 16 -7.27 -9.40 16.24
N ALA A 17 -6.65 -10.48 16.74
CA ALA A 17 -5.72 -11.26 15.95
C ALA A 17 -6.40 -11.76 14.67
N LEU A 18 -5.67 -11.70 13.55
CA LEU A 18 -6.15 -12.22 12.28
C LEU A 18 -6.45 -13.71 12.42
N ARG A 19 -7.56 -14.14 11.83
CA ARG A 19 -7.84 -15.56 11.70
C ARG A 19 -7.15 -16.07 10.45
N HIS A 20 -6.95 -17.38 10.38
CA HIS A 20 -6.34 -18.02 9.21
C HIS A 20 -7.01 -17.65 7.88
N ARG A 21 -8.33 -17.46 7.85
CA ARG A 21 -9.06 -16.99 6.64
C ARG A 21 -8.64 -15.58 6.21
N ASP A 22 -8.31 -14.73 7.17
CA ASP A 22 -7.97 -13.32 6.94
C ASP A 22 -6.52 -13.26 6.44
N GLU A 23 -5.64 -14.13 6.96
CA GLU A 23 -4.29 -14.36 6.42
C GLU A 23 -4.32 -14.89 4.99
N GLN A 24 -5.12 -15.93 4.71
CA GLN A 24 -5.27 -16.46 3.36
C GLN A 24 -5.82 -15.40 2.39
N ALA A 25 -6.82 -14.61 2.81
CA ALA A 25 -7.33 -13.53 1.98
C ALA A 25 -6.28 -12.44 1.70
N LEU A 26 -5.36 -12.18 2.64
CA LEU A 26 -4.23 -11.28 2.40
C LEU A 26 -3.26 -11.89 1.38
N GLU A 27 -2.90 -13.16 1.52
CA GLU A 27 -2.07 -13.88 0.55
C GLU A 27 -2.69 -13.84 -0.85
N ASP A 28 -3.97 -14.18 -0.97
CA ASP A 28 -4.70 -14.17 -2.24
C ASP A 28 -4.72 -12.76 -2.87
N ILE A 29 -4.84 -11.70 -2.06
CA ILE A 29 -4.77 -10.31 -2.54
C ILE A 29 -3.38 -10.01 -3.12
N PHE A 30 -2.31 -10.45 -2.47
CA PHE A 30 -0.95 -10.20 -2.95
C PHE A 30 -0.55 -11.10 -4.13
N ASP A 31 -1.17 -12.28 -4.26
CA ASP A 31 -0.99 -13.19 -5.39
C ASP A 31 -1.78 -12.73 -6.64
N ASP A 32 -2.95 -12.11 -6.47
CA ASP A 32 -3.79 -11.59 -7.56
C ASP A 32 -3.44 -10.15 -7.95
N LEU A 33 -2.86 -9.37 -7.02
CA LEU A 33 -2.23 -8.11 -7.36
C LEU A 33 -1.09 -8.41 -8.32
N GLN A 34 -1.23 -7.94 -9.55
CA GLN A 34 -0.15 -7.92 -10.53
C GLN A 34 0.90 -6.89 -10.11
N VAL A 35 1.54 -7.12 -8.96
CA VAL A 35 2.50 -6.22 -8.31
C VAL A 35 3.61 -5.86 -9.28
N GLU A 36 4.00 -6.80 -10.15
CA GLU A 36 4.96 -6.56 -11.22
C GLU A 36 4.45 -5.54 -12.26
N GLU A 37 3.19 -5.64 -12.72
CA GLU A 37 2.62 -4.67 -13.66
C GLU A 37 2.51 -3.27 -13.02
N ILE A 38 2.03 -3.22 -11.77
CA ILE A 38 1.93 -1.97 -11.00
C ILE A 38 3.33 -1.36 -10.81
N LEU A 39 4.33 -2.18 -10.47
CA LEU A 39 5.71 -1.74 -10.31
C LEU A 39 6.28 -1.18 -11.62
N ILE A 40 6.02 -1.85 -12.75
CA ILE A 40 6.43 -1.39 -14.08
C ILE A 40 5.81 -0.02 -14.37
N ASP A 41 4.51 0.13 -14.16
CA ASP A 41 3.79 1.38 -14.38
C ASP A 41 4.32 2.53 -13.51
N VAL A 42 4.53 2.27 -12.21
CA VAL A 42 5.14 3.23 -11.29
C VAL A 42 6.53 3.63 -11.79
N CYS A 43 7.38 2.66 -12.14
CA CYS A 43 8.73 2.94 -12.67
C CYS A 43 8.71 3.74 -13.98
N ILE A 44 7.74 3.52 -14.86
CA ILE A 44 7.58 4.30 -16.09
C ILE A 44 7.23 5.75 -15.74
N ARG A 45 6.31 5.97 -14.80
CA ARG A 45 5.90 7.32 -14.38
C ARG A 45 7.01 8.07 -13.67
N LEU A 46 7.75 7.41 -12.78
CA LEU A 46 8.87 8.03 -12.07
C LEU A 46 9.97 8.48 -13.04
N ARG A 47 10.27 7.68 -14.07
CA ARG A 47 11.25 8.05 -15.11
C ARG A 47 10.82 9.23 -15.99
N GLN A 48 9.54 9.59 -15.99
CA GLN A 48 9.03 10.77 -16.70
C GLN A 48 9.18 12.06 -15.88
N LEU A 49 9.53 11.98 -14.59
CA LEU A 49 9.75 13.14 -13.75
C LEU A 49 11.14 13.73 -14.00
N TYR A 50 11.20 15.06 -14.10
CA TYR A 50 12.47 15.80 -14.18
C TYR A 50 12.49 16.97 -13.19
N PRO A 51 13.52 17.10 -12.34
CA PRO A 51 14.64 16.16 -12.19
C PRO A 51 14.18 14.79 -11.66
N GLU A 52 15.01 13.78 -11.84
CA GLU A 52 14.75 12.46 -11.25
C GLU A 52 14.55 12.62 -9.74
N PRO A 53 13.50 12.00 -9.15
CA PRO A 53 13.28 12.11 -7.72
C PRO A 53 14.46 11.51 -6.95
N CYS A 54 14.96 12.21 -5.95
CA CYS A 54 15.97 11.66 -5.06
C CYS A 54 15.29 10.84 -3.96
N TRP A 55 15.68 9.57 -3.84
CA TRP A 55 15.14 8.62 -2.87
C TRP A 55 16.14 8.25 -1.78
N GLU A 56 17.32 8.89 -1.76
CA GLU A 56 18.31 8.68 -0.71
C GLU A 56 17.81 9.30 0.60
N ASP A 57 18.15 8.69 1.74
CA ASP A 57 17.71 9.16 3.06
C ASP A 57 18.31 10.54 3.41
N GLU A 58 19.50 10.86 2.88
CA GLU A 58 20.22 12.12 3.09
C GLU A 58 20.69 12.73 1.74
N PRO A 59 19.76 13.15 0.85
CA PRO A 59 20.09 13.60 -0.53
C PRO A 59 21.08 14.77 -0.60
N PHE A 60 21.18 15.52 0.49
CA PHE A 60 21.81 16.82 0.59
C PHE A 60 22.94 16.84 1.59
N ASP A 61 23.43 15.69 2.06
CA ASP A 61 24.57 15.64 2.98
C ASP A 61 25.81 16.33 2.42
N PHE A 62 25.97 16.33 1.10
CA PHE A 62 27.02 17.08 0.41
C PHE A 62 26.96 18.60 0.66
N LEU A 63 25.81 19.16 1.06
CA LEU A 63 25.61 20.58 1.35
C LEU A 63 25.96 20.97 2.79
N GLN A 64 26.17 20.03 3.71
CA GLN A 64 26.45 20.34 5.13
C GLN A 64 27.73 21.20 5.34
N GLY A 65 28.61 21.31 4.34
CA GLY A 65 29.80 22.18 4.37
C GLY A 65 29.68 23.48 3.57
N TYR A 66 28.56 23.73 2.89
CA TYR A 66 28.35 24.88 2.01
C TYR A 66 27.25 25.84 2.50
N LEU A 67 26.46 25.43 3.51
CA LEU A 67 25.44 26.23 4.20
C LEU A 67 25.90 26.57 5.62
#